data_AF-A0A4Q7E443-F1
#
_entry.id   AF-A0A4Q7E443-F1
#
_cell.length_a   1.000
_cell.length_b   1.000
_cell.length_c   1.000
_cell.angle_alpha   90.00
_cell.angle_beta   90.00
_cell.angle_gamma   90.00
#
_symmetry.space_group_name_H-M   'P 1'
#
loop_
_entity.id
_entity.type
_entity.pdbx_description
1 polymer ?
#
loop_
_entity_poly.entity_id
_entity_poly.type
_entity_poly.pdbx_seq_one_letter_code
_entity_poly.pdbx_strand_id
1 'polypeptide(L)'
;MFGNAINHGLLFNHLPELILHASKGIDSYEDLFVKLSRVIKEDQNITCDHQIFRKARAGALNYEEFESYLNVRAFDIDINEITPAELQNQGAWCLLKGAITESMAQLEKEEDYSFHSYWDFLSAHCDLEHDIIKKLRETKETRVAHRFIRQWLLIDKPNLISPTTEESSVYLIRMVMYWAALFELYEEIDYGAPDFSILEKVTPQATGKKSSGGLSLSSECMLEAFKARWSKDNAKRKGKWVDLYRDIVRKRLKDPDIDGPSVKAGSAELVDPDTCAIKKRFERWRKGKQLFSMEDVRKDLLILRYRYAETEKHHCIRPFLFVNLFTLTQVELKNHGVAADTIVEEFSHYQSYKQLVKKRFAYFQQTHQLKY
;
A
#
# COMPACT_ATOMS: atom_id res chain seq x y z
N MET A 1 -5.85 20.44 -6.80
CA MET A 1 -4.87 21.31 -7.48
C MET A 1 -3.50 20.66 -7.73
N PHE A 2 -3.22 19.44 -7.26
CA PHE A 2 -2.10 18.61 -7.76
C PHE A 2 -2.49 17.15 -8.05
N GLY A 3 -3.68 16.70 -7.60
CA GLY A 3 -4.10 15.29 -7.63
C GLY A 3 -4.28 14.65 -9.01
N ASN A 4 -4.71 15.38 -10.05
CA ASN A 4 -4.93 14.72 -11.34
C ASN A 4 -3.61 14.39 -12.04
N ALA A 5 -2.68 15.34 -12.18
CA ALA A 5 -1.44 15.12 -12.94
C ALA A 5 -0.50 14.08 -12.30
N ILE A 6 -0.35 14.09 -10.97
CA ILE A 6 0.54 13.16 -10.26
C ILE A 6 0.02 11.71 -10.20
N ASN A 7 -1.26 11.50 -10.47
CA ASN A 7 -1.87 10.16 -10.50
C ASN A 7 -1.90 9.56 -11.91
N HIS A 8 -1.44 10.27 -12.95
CA HIS A 8 -1.43 9.72 -14.31
C HIS A 8 -0.29 8.71 -14.48
N GLY A 9 -0.57 7.61 -15.17
CA GLY A 9 0.41 6.61 -15.54
C GLY A 9 -0.19 5.51 -16.38
N LEU A 10 0.60 4.48 -16.66
CA LEU A 10 0.17 3.20 -17.21
C LEU A 10 0.39 2.11 -16.15
N LEU A 11 1.64 1.74 -15.91
CA LEU A 11 2.02 0.84 -14.84
C LEU A 11 1.83 1.44 -13.46
N PHE A 12 2.19 2.71 -13.23
CA PHE A 12 2.06 3.35 -11.92
C PHE A 12 0.79 4.21 -11.79
N ASN A 13 -0.20 4.01 -12.65
CA ASN A 13 -1.43 4.81 -12.66
C ASN A 13 -2.14 4.80 -11.29
N HIS A 14 -2.47 5.98 -10.76
CA HIS A 14 -3.02 6.20 -9.41
C HIS A 14 -2.20 5.64 -8.24
N LEU A 15 -0.94 5.24 -8.45
CA LEU A 15 -0.10 4.68 -7.37
C LEU A 15 -0.06 5.58 -6.12
N PRO A 16 0.19 6.92 -6.22
CA PRO A 16 0.28 7.77 -5.04
C PRO A 16 -1.03 7.76 -4.24
N GLU A 17 -2.15 8.03 -4.90
CA GLU A 17 -3.47 8.05 -4.26
C GLU A 17 -3.87 6.69 -3.65
N LEU A 18 -3.64 5.59 -4.36
CA LEU A 18 -4.00 4.26 -3.89
C LEU A 18 -3.16 3.82 -2.69
N ILE A 19 -1.85 4.07 -2.71
CA ILE A 19 -0.95 3.79 -1.56
C ILE A 19 -1.35 4.64 -0.36
N LEU A 20 -1.69 5.90 -0.60
CA LEU A 20 -2.13 6.84 0.44
C LEU A 20 -3.39 6.34 1.14
N HIS A 21 -4.43 5.97 0.40
CA HIS A 21 -5.66 5.40 0.95
C HIS A 21 -5.42 4.04 1.62
N ALA A 22 -4.60 3.17 1.02
CA ALA A 22 -4.27 1.86 1.57
C ALA A 22 -3.47 1.96 2.88
N SER A 23 -2.63 2.99 3.06
CA SER A 23 -1.82 3.14 4.27
C SER A 23 -2.63 3.42 5.53
N LYS A 24 -3.84 4.00 5.39
CA LYS A 24 -4.61 4.62 6.49
C LYS A 24 -3.81 5.63 7.32
N GLY A 25 -2.70 6.13 6.76
CA GLY A 25 -1.86 7.15 7.37
C GLY A 25 -2.47 8.54 7.23
N ILE A 26 -3.41 8.74 6.30
CA ILE A 26 -4.14 9.99 6.13
C ILE A 26 -5.62 9.77 5.77
N ASP A 27 -6.46 10.78 6.02
CA ASP A 27 -7.88 10.77 5.69
C ASP A 27 -8.23 11.59 4.43
N SER A 28 -7.39 12.56 4.04
CA SER A 28 -7.54 13.37 2.81
C SER A 28 -6.25 14.10 2.43
N TYR A 29 -6.15 14.67 1.22
CA TYR A 29 -5.01 15.50 0.82
C TYR A 29 -4.77 16.69 1.76
N GLU A 30 -5.83 17.24 2.36
CA GLU A 30 -5.72 18.27 3.39
C GLU A 30 -5.09 17.74 4.68
N ASP A 31 -5.49 16.54 5.11
CA ASP A 31 -4.87 15.88 6.27
C ASP A 31 -3.38 15.58 6.00
N LEU A 32 -3.03 15.18 4.77
CA LEU A 32 -1.64 15.07 4.35
C LEU A 32 -0.90 16.40 4.49
N PHE A 33 -1.48 17.49 3.96
CA PHE A 33 -0.84 18.79 4.02
C PHE A 33 -0.67 19.28 5.46
N VAL A 34 -1.66 19.06 6.33
CA VAL A 34 -1.54 19.36 7.77
C VAL A 34 -0.43 18.55 8.41
N LYS A 35 -0.38 17.23 8.19
CA LYS A 35 0.65 16.35 8.75
C LYS A 35 2.06 16.69 8.27
N LEU A 36 2.23 16.94 6.97
CA LEU A 36 3.51 17.40 6.41
C LEU A 36 3.94 18.73 7.04
N SER A 37 3.00 19.66 7.21
CA SER A 37 3.29 20.96 7.83
C SER A 37 3.75 20.81 9.28
N ARG A 38 3.16 19.89 10.05
CA ARG A 38 3.59 19.58 11.43
C ARG A 38 5.01 19.03 11.48
N VAL A 39 5.37 18.16 10.54
CA VAL A 39 6.72 17.58 10.46
C VAL A 39 7.74 18.63 10.04
N ILE A 40 7.50 19.31 8.92
CA ILE A 40 8.40 20.32 8.34
C ILE A 40 8.66 21.48 9.32
N LYS A 41 7.65 21.89 10.06
CA LYS A 41 7.74 23.03 10.99
C LYS A 41 7.97 22.59 12.44
N GLU A 42 8.08 21.29 12.68
CA GLU A 42 8.20 20.69 14.01
C GLU A 42 7.13 21.18 15.02
N ASP A 43 5.93 21.52 14.54
CA ASP A 43 4.84 22.09 15.36
C ASP A 43 3.58 21.22 15.28
N GLN A 44 3.30 20.47 16.36
CA GLN A 44 2.13 19.60 16.47
C GLN A 44 0.81 20.36 16.60
N ASN A 45 0.83 21.66 16.91
CA ASN A 45 -0.39 22.47 17.10
C ASN A 45 -0.99 22.97 15.78
N ILE A 46 -0.32 22.73 14.65
CA ILE A 46 -0.86 23.09 13.35
C ILE A 46 -2.16 22.32 13.10
N THR A 47 -3.25 23.03 12.85
CA THR A 47 -4.58 22.45 12.59
C THR A 47 -5.11 22.87 11.23
N CYS A 48 -6.11 22.13 10.71
CA CYS A 48 -6.79 22.42 9.45
C CYS A 48 -7.48 23.79 9.39
N ASP A 49 -7.59 24.51 10.51
CA ASP A 49 -8.23 25.82 10.61
C ASP A 49 -7.29 26.97 10.26
N HIS A 50 -5.99 26.71 10.13
CA HIS A 50 -5.06 27.74 9.69
C HIS A 50 -5.43 28.23 8.28
N GLN A 51 -5.19 29.52 8.03
CA GLN A 51 -5.64 30.19 6.80
C GLN A 51 -5.09 29.54 5.54
N ILE A 52 -3.88 28.98 5.59
CA ILE A 52 -3.24 28.27 4.47
C ILE A 52 -4.06 27.05 4.01
N PHE A 53 -4.58 26.25 4.94
CA PHE A 53 -5.38 25.05 4.62
C PHE A 53 -6.79 25.43 4.16
N ARG A 54 -7.35 26.54 4.65
CA ARG A 54 -8.59 27.12 4.11
C ARG A 54 -8.42 27.56 2.66
N LYS A 55 -7.32 28.25 2.33
CA LYS A 55 -6.98 28.63 0.95
C LYS A 55 -6.79 27.41 0.05
N ALA A 56 -6.08 26.38 0.53
CA ALA A 56 -5.89 25.13 -0.21
C ALA A 56 -7.22 24.47 -0.57
N ARG A 57 -8.14 24.34 0.41
CA ARG A 57 -9.50 23.79 0.19
C ARG A 57 -10.31 24.59 -0.83
N ALA A 58 -10.16 25.91 -0.82
CA ALA A 58 -10.83 26.78 -1.77
C ALA A 58 -10.19 26.80 -3.17
N GLY A 59 -9.09 26.08 -3.40
CA GLY A 59 -8.31 26.16 -4.64
C GLY A 59 -7.68 27.53 -4.88
N ALA A 60 -7.56 28.34 -3.82
CA ALA A 60 -7.06 29.72 -3.86
C ALA A 60 -5.61 29.84 -3.38
N LEU A 61 -4.99 28.72 -2.99
CA LEU A 61 -3.59 28.69 -2.58
C LEU A 61 -2.70 28.73 -3.82
N ASN A 62 -1.87 29.75 -3.94
CA ASN A 62 -0.87 29.84 -5.00
C ASN A 62 0.48 29.21 -4.57
N TYR A 63 1.37 29.02 -5.53
CA TYR A 63 2.67 28.38 -5.31
C TYR A 63 3.57 29.18 -4.36
N GLU A 64 3.66 30.51 -4.52
CA GLU A 64 4.51 31.37 -3.68
C GLU A 64 4.08 31.34 -2.21
N GLU A 65 2.77 31.36 -1.95
CA GLU A 65 2.20 31.23 -0.61
C GLU A 65 2.50 29.86 0.00
N PHE A 66 2.44 28.80 -0.80
CA PHE A 66 2.79 27.45 -0.36
C PHE A 66 4.29 27.33 -0.05
N GLU A 67 5.15 27.81 -0.95
CA GLU A 67 6.61 27.81 -0.82
C GLU A 67 7.04 28.60 0.42
N SER A 68 6.48 29.79 0.62
CA SER A 68 6.72 30.64 1.79
C SER A 68 6.25 29.98 3.09
N TYR A 69 5.08 29.34 3.08
CA TYR A 69 4.52 28.73 4.29
C TYR A 69 5.34 27.55 4.80
N LEU A 70 5.78 26.67 3.89
CA LEU A 70 6.61 25.51 4.20
C LEU A 70 8.10 25.86 4.31
N ASN A 71 8.50 27.09 3.96
CA ASN A 71 9.89 27.51 3.89
C ASN A 71 10.73 26.58 2.99
N VAL A 72 10.19 26.21 1.82
CA VAL A 72 10.77 25.17 0.94
C VAL A 72 12.20 25.51 0.51
N ARG A 73 12.57 26.79 0.44
CA ARG A 73 13.94 27.25 0.17
C ARG A 73 14.98 26.83 1.21
N ALA A 74 14.55 26.51 2.43
CA ALA A 74 15.44 25.97 3.45
C ALA A 74 15.74 24.46 3.26
N PHE A 75 15.00 23.77 2.38
CA PHE A 75 15.16 22.34 2.12
C PHE A 75 16.15 22.02 1.00
N ASP A 76 16.82 23.03 0.43
CA ASP A 76 17.79 22.86 -0.67
C ASP A 76 17.25 22.00 -1.84
N ILE A 77 15.93 22.04 -2.05
CA ILE A 77 15.26 21.37 -3.16
C ILE A 77 15.34 22.34 -4.34
N ASP A 78 16.19 22.05 -5.32
CA ASP A 78 16.27 22.86 -6.54
C ASP A 78 15.09 22.53 -7.47
N ILE A 79 13.98 23.24 -7.25
CA ILE A 79 12.74 23.12 -8.02
C ILE A 79 12.83 23.91 -9.34
N ASN A 80 13.91 24.67 -9.55
CA ASN A 80 14.03 25.61 -10.67
C ASN A 80 14.40 24.96 -12.00
N GLU A 81 14.72 23.66 -12.01
CA GLU A 81 15.08 22.95 -13.25
C GLU A 81 13.89 22.28 -13.95
N ILE A 82 12.69 22.25 -13.35
CA ILE A 82 11.54 21.59 -13.98
C ILE A 82 10.83 22.58 -14.92
N THR A 83 11.01 22.39 -16.22
CA THR A 83 10.30 23.17 -17.23
C THR A 83 8.80 22.85 -17.23
N PRO A 84 7.93 23.80 -17.64
CA PRO A 84 6.49 23.54 -17.85
C PRO A 84 6.19 22.37 -18.79
N ALA A 85 7.09 22.07 -19.73
CA ALA A 85 6.98 20.92 -20.63
C ALA A 85 7.27 19.59 -19.91
N GLU A 86 8.21 19.58 -18.96
CA GLU A 86 8.49 18.42 -18.11
C GLU A 86 7.35 18.18 -17.10
N LEU A 87 6.79 19.24 -16.53
CA LEU A 87 5.57 19.18 -15.70
C LEU A 87 4.38 18.51 -16.42
N GLN A 88 4.27 18.69 -17.73
CA GLN A 88 3.21 18.03 -18.51
C GLN A 88 3.44 16.52 -18.67
N ASN A 89 4.68 16.05 -18.69
CA ASN A 89 5.02 14.63 -18.81
C ASN A 89 5.11 13.92 -17.44
N GLN A 90 4.96 14.67 -16.35
CA GLN A 90 4.90 14.10 -15.01
C GLN A 90 3.68 13.18 -14.86
N GLY A 91 3.91 12.13 -14.08
CA GLY A 91 2.94 11.15 -13.66
C GLY A 91 3.40 10.53 -12.35
N ALA A 92 2.72 9.46 -11.94
CA ALA A 92 3.02 8.75 -10.71
C ALA A 92 4.47 8.23 -10.64
N TRP A 93 5.05 7.87 -11.79
CA TRP A 93 6.45 7.47 -11.91
C TRP A 93 7.43 8.49 -11.33
N CYS A 94 7.12 9.79 -11.38
CA CYS A 94 8.01 10.85 -10.92
C CYS A 94 8.15 10.84 -9.40
N LEU A 95 7.03 10.65 -8.68
CA LEU A 95 7.03 10.52 -7.22
C LEU A 95 7.73 9.24 -6.76
N LEU A 96 7.49 8.13 -7.48
CA LEU A 96 8.20 6.88 -7.20
C LEU A 96 9.71 7.04 -7.44
N LYS A 97 10.12 7.69 -8.54
CA LYS A 97 11.53 7.93 -8.85
C LYS A 97 12.21 8.79 -7.78
N GLY A 98 11.55 9.85 -7.31
CA GLY A 98 12.05 10.66 -6.19
C GLY A 98 12.27 9.83 -4.91
N ALA A 99 11.30 8.99 -4.53
CA ALA A 99 11.43 8.10 -3.38
C ALA A 99 12.57 7.08 -3.52
N ILE A 100 12.80 6.56 -4.74
CA ILE A 100 13.91 5.65 -5.05
C ILE A 100 15.25 6.38 -4.91
N THR A 101 15.39 7.59 -5.46
CA THR A 101 16.61 8.39 -5.37
C THR A 101 16.98 8.68 -3.91
N GLU A 102 16.01 9.07 -3.09
CA GLU A 102 16.24 9.30 -1.65
C GLU A 102 16.66 8.01 -0.93
N SER A 103 15.98 6.89 -1.22
CA SER A 103 16.31 5.58 -0.63
C SER A 103 17.73 5.13 -0.99
N MET A 104 18.15 5.30 -2.26
CA MET A 104 19.51 4.97 -2.69
C MET A 104 20.55 5.87 -1.99
N ALA A 105 20.30 7.18 -1.90
CA ALA A 105 21.19 8.11 -1.21
C ALA A 105 21.34 7.78 0.29
N GLN A 106 20.31 7.21 0.91
CA GLN A 106 20.41 6.71 2.29
C GLN A 106 21.23 5.42 2.37
N LEU A 107 20.99 4.45 1.49
CA LEU A 107 21.72 3.18 1.47
C LEU A 107 23.21 3.35 1.17
N GLU A 108 23.57 4.29 0.29
CA GLU A 108 24.96 4.66 0.04
C GLU A 108 25.66 5.18 1.30
N LYS A 109 24.95 5.95 2.15
CA LYS A 109 25.48 6.40 3.45
C LYS A 109 25.65 5.26 4.44
N GLU A 110 24.82 4.22 4.31
CA GLU A 110 24.83 3.03 5.19
C GLU A 110 25.75 1.90 4.66
N GLU A 111 26.40 2.10 3.50
CA GLU A 111 27.24 1.12 2.79
C GLU A 111 26.50 -0.22 2.47
N ASP A 112 25.17 -0.19 2.37
CA ASP A 112 24.34 -1.37 2.06
C ASP A 112 24.05 -1.46 0.55
N TYR A 113 24.87 -2.28 -0.11
CA TYR A 113 24.76 -2.50 -1.56
C TYR A 113 23.76 -3.60 -1.96
N SER A 114 23.16 -4.32 -1.00
CA SER A 114 22.35 -5.50 -1.29
C SER A 114 21.09 -5.20 -2.12
N PHE A 115 20.58 -3.97 -2.04
CA PHE A 115 19.38 -3.53 -2.74
C PHE A 115 19.63 -2.69 -4.00
N HIS A 116 20.87 -2.35 -4.35
CA HIS A 116 21.14 -1.42 -5.46
C HIS A 116 20.52 -1.91 -6.78
N SER A 117 20.70 -3.18 -7.12
CA SER A 117 20.08 -3.74 -8.33
C SER A 117 18.55 -3.68 -8.33
N TYR A 118 17.92 -3.79 -7.15
CA TYR A 118 16.46 -3.67 -7.03
C TYR A 118 15.99 -2.23 -7.24
N TRP A 119 16.68 -1.26 -6.65
CA TRP A 119 16.36 0.15 -6.84
C TRP A 119 16.63 0.62 -8.27
N ASP A 120 17.74 0.19 -8.88
CA ASP A 120 18.02 0.41 -10.30
C ASP A 120 16.93 -0.19 -11.19
N PHE A 121 16.48 -1.40 -10.86
CA PHE A 121 15.39 -2.06 -11.57
C PHE A 121 14.10 -1.25 -11.50
N LEU A 122 13.72 -0.74 -10.32
CA LEU A 122 12.56 0.13 -10.17
C LEU A 122 12.74 1.47 -10.91
N SER A 123 13.91 2.10 -10.83
CA SER A 123 14.20 3.34 -11.55
C SER A 123 14.05 3.15 -13.06
N ALA A 124 14.52 2.02 -13.59
CA ALA A 124 14.36 1.68 -14.99
C ALA A 124 12.89 1.55 -15.41
N HIS A 125 11.98 1.13 -14.51
CA HIS A 125 10.53 1.14 -14.82
C HIS A 125 9.97 2.56 -14.90
N CYS A 126 10.42 3.45 -14.02
CA CYS A 126 10.02 4.85 -14.04
C CYS A 126 10.45 5.51 -15.36
N ASP A 127 11.70 5.26 -15.79
CA ASP A 127 12.24 5.77 -17.05
C ASP A 127 11.47 5.23 -18.26
N LEU A 128 11.20 3.92 -18.25
CA LEU A 128 10.41 3.27 -19.28
C LEU A 128 9.00 3.86 -19.40
N GLU A 129 8.30 4.04 -18.28
CA GLU A 129 6.96 4.63 -18.29
C GLU A 129 6.98 6.08 -18.76
N HIS A 130 7.95 6.88 -18.29
CA HIS A 130 8.15 8.25 -18.76
C HIS A 130 8.32 8.33 -20.28
N ASP A 131 9.20 7.51 -20.86
CA ASP A 131 9.46 7.49 -22.30
C ASP A 131 8.21 7.13 -23.11
N ILE A 132 7.39 6.20 -22.59
CA ILE A 132 6.13 5.81 -23.23
C ILE A 132 5.10 6.92 -23.15
N ILE A 133 4.94 7.56 -21.99
CA ILE A 133 4.00 8.69 -21.81
C ILE A 133 4.39 9.87 -22.70
N LYS A 134 5.69 10.20 -22.74
CA LYS A 134 6.23 11.24 -23.62
C LYS A 134 5.89 10.94 -25.08
N LYS A 135 6.20 9.73 -25.55
CA LYS A 135 5.91 9.30 -26.92
C LYS A 135 4.41 9.32 -27.24
N LEU A 136 3.56 8.87 -26.31
CA LEU A 136 2.10 8.93 -26.46
C LEU A 136 1.61 10.37 -26.64
N ARG A 137 2.14 11.33 -25.88
CA ARG A 137 1.75 12.73 -25.97
C ARG A 137 2.22 13.38 -27.27
N GLU A 138 3.46 13.10 -27.67
CA GLU A 138 4.06 13.66 -28.89
C GLU A 138 3.41 13.11 -30.17
N THR A 139 3.15 11.79 -30.22
CA THR A 139 2.72 11.11 -31.46
C THR A 139 1.23 10.77 -31.50
N LYS A 140 0.55 10.75 -30.34
CA LYS A 140 -0.81 10.22 -30.15
C LYS A 140 -0.97 8.74 -30.56
N GLU A 141 0.13 8.00 -30.70
CA GLU A 141 0.10 6.58 -31.09
C GLU A 141 -0.11 5.64 -29.90
N THR A 142 -1.32 5.11 -29.74
CA THR A 142 -1.68 4.19 -28.63
C THR A 142 -1.02 2.81 -28.73
N ARG A 143 -0.49 2.42 -29.90
CA ARG A 143 0.12 1.10 -30.12
C ARG A 143 1.27 0.80 -29.15
N VAL A 144 2.05 1.81 -28.78
CA VAL A 144 3.18 1.66 -27.85
C VAL A 144 2.66 1.33 -26.45
N ALA A 145 1.65 2.06 -25.98
CA ALA A 145 1.02 1.80 -24.69
C ALA A 145 0.26 0.47 -24.64
N HIS A 146 -0.38 0.06 -25.74
CA HIS A 146 -1.00 -1.26 -25.84
C HIS A 146 0.03 -2.38 -25.67
N ARG A 147 1.18 -2.26 -26.35
CA ARG A 147 2.28 -3.24 -26.23
C ARG A 147 2.81 -3.27 -24.80
N PHE A 148 3.02 -2.12 -24.20
CA PHE A 148 3.49 -2.00 -22.83
C PHE A 148 2.53 -2.67 -21.84
N ILE A 149 1.26 -2.27 -21.83
CA ILE A 149 0.26 -2.87 -20.93
C ILE A 149 0.14 -4.38 -21.14
N ARG A 150 0.18 -4.84 -22.39
CA ARG A 150 0.17 -6.27 -22.68
C ARG A 150 1.35 -7.02 -22.07
N GLN A 151 2.55 -6.45 -22.16
CA GLN A 151 3.77 -7.10 -21.67
C GLN A 151 3.89 -7.07 -20.15
N TRP A 152 3.50 -5.97 -19.52
CA TRP A 152 3.73 -5.71 -18.10
C TRP A 152 2.54 -6.09 -17.23
N LEU A 153 1.32 -5.89 -17.74
CA LEU A 153 0.09 -6.24 -17.04
C LEU A 153 -0.59 -7.49 -17.60
N LEU A 154 0.00 -8.17 -18.60
CA LEU A 154 -0.53 -9.40 -19.21
C LEU A 154 -1.93 -9.25 -19.84
N ILE A 155 -2.33 -8.03 -20.22
CA ILE A 155 -3.64 -7.76 -20.84
C ILE A 155 -3.50 -7.83 -22.36
N ASP A 156 -4.07 -8.85 -23.00
CA ASP A 156 -3.85 -9.12 -24.42
C ASP A 156 -4.37 -8.03 -25.37
N LYS A 157 -5.52 -7.44 -25.04
CA LYS A 157 -6.19 -6.42 -25.86
C LYS A 157 -6.63 -5.25 -24.98
N PRO A 158 -5.70 -4.40 -24.53
CA PRO A 158 -6.06 -3.26 -23.69
C PRO A 158 -6.87 -2.24 -24.49
N ASN A 159 -7.97 -1.78 -23.91
CA ASN A 159 -8.82 -0.72 -24.46
C ASN A 159 -8.54 0.59 -23.70
N LEU A 160 -7.70 1.46 -24.28
CA LEU A 160 -7.28 2.71 -23.64
C LEU A 160 -8.20 3.91 -23.90
N ILE A 161 -9.13 3.80 -24.84
CA ILE A 161 -9.91 4.94 -25.32
C ILE A 161 -11.25 5.01 -24.61
N SER A 162 -11.95 3.88 -24.50
CA SER A 162 -13.26 3.80 -23.88
C SER A 162 -13.44 2.42 -23.28
N PRO A 163 -12.68 2.10 -22.22
CA PRO A 163 -12.79 0.82 -21.55
C PRO A 163 -14.18 0.65 -20.93
N THR A 164 -14.70 -0.57 -21.00
CA THR A 164 -15.84 -0.99 -20.18
C THR A 164 -15.45 -1.04 -18.70
N THR A 165 -16.45 -1.12 -17.82
CA THR A 165 -16.22 -1.31 -16.37
C THR A 165 -15.40 -2.56 -16.11
N GLU A 166 -15.67 -3.66 -16.82
CA GLU A 166 -14.93 -4.92 -16.69
C GLU A 166 -13.47 -4.77 -17.13
N GLU A 167 -13.22 -4.17 -18.30
CA GLU A 167 -11.85 -3.91 -18.78
C GLU A 167 -11.06 -3.02 -17.82
N SER A 168 -11.70 -1.99 -17.27
CA SER A 168 -11.10 -1.09 -16.27
C SER A 168 -10.78 -1.83 -14.96
N SER A 169 -11.64 -2.76 -14.57
CA SER A 169 -11.48 -3.58 -13.37
C SER A 169 -10.31 -4.54 -13.50
N VAL A 170 -10.23 -5.25 -14.64
CA VAL A 170 -9.11 -6.14 -14.97
C VAL A 170 -7.79 -5.37 -14.97
N TYR A 171 -7.76 -4.18 -15.58
CA TYR A 171 -6.59 -3.31 -15.55
C TYR A 171 -6.15 -2.96 -14.13
N LEU A 172 -7.09 -2.49 -13.29
CA LEU A 172 -6.80 -2.10 -11.91
C LEU A 172 -6.26 -3.27 -11.08
N ILE A 173 -6.91 -4.45 -11.13
CA ILE A 173 -6.47 -5.63 -10.37
C ILE A 173 -5.06 -6.03 -10.80
N ARG A 174 -4.81 -6.13 -12.11
CA ARG A 174 -3.52 -6.59 -12.65
C ARG A 174 -2.39 -5.62 -12.36
N MET A 175 -2.67 -4.32 -12.39
CA MET A 175 -1.74 -3.27 -11.97
C MET A 175 -1.36 -3.41 -10.50
N VAL A 176 -2.35 -3.54 -9.61
CA VAL A 176 -2.13 -3.71 -8.17
C VAL A 176 -1.39 -5.02 -7.85
N MET A 177 -1.69 -6.11 -8.57
CA MET A 177 -0.95 -7.38 -8.44
C MET A 177 0.50 -7.25 -8.89
N TYR A 178 0.77 -6.49 -9.97
CA TYR A 178 2.13 -6.23 -10.42
C TYR A 178 2.95 -5.47 -9.36
N TRP A 179 2.37 -4.43 -8.75
CA TRP A 179 3.02 -3.69 -7.66
C TRP A 179 3.30 -4.56 -6.44
N ALA A 180 2.34 -5.42 -6.07
CA ALA A 180 2.50 -6.39 -4.99
C ALA A 180 3.64 -7.38 -5.29
N ALA A 181 3.78 -7.82 -6.55
CA ALA A 181 4.88 -8.68 -6.97
C ALA A 181 6.25 -7.97 -6.93
N LEU A 182 6.33 -6.68 -7.28
CA LEU A 182 7.54 -5.86 -7.06
C LEU A 182 7.90 -5.78 -5.58
N PHE A 183 6.92 -5.55 -4.71
CA PHE A 183 7.14 -5.51 -3.26
C PHE A 183 7.57 -6.87 -2.68
N GLU A 184 6.96 -7.99 -3.10
CA GLU A 184 7.43 -9.30 -2.65
C GLU A 184 8.83 -9.64 -3.15
N LEU A 185 9.24 -9.14 -4.32
CA LEU A 185 10.63 -9.24 -4.76
C LEU A 185 11.58 -8.49 -3.80
N TYR A 186 11.21 -7.30 -3.35
CA TYR A 186 11.97 -6.57 -2.32
C TYR A 186 12.10 -7.40 -1.03
N GLU A 187 11.00 -7.96 -0.52
CA GLU A 187 11.03 -8.77 0.70
C GLU A 187 11.82 -10.09 0.50
N GLU A 188 11.78 -10.70 -0.69
CA GLU A 188 12.62 -11.87 -1.02
C GLU A 188 14.12 -11.55 -0.90
N ILE A 189 14.53 -10.35 -1.35
CA ILE A 189 15.91 -9.86 -1.25
C ILE A 189 16.25 -9.56 0.23
N ASP A 190 15.39 -8.82 0.93
CA ASP A 190 15.58 -8.40 2.32
C ASP A 190 15.74 -9.59 3.29
N TYR A 191 14.90 -10.61 3.16
CA TYR A 191 14.99 -11.80 4.00
C TYR A 191 16.00 -12.85 3.50
N GLY A 192 16.61 -12.65 2.33
CA GLY A 192 17.43 -13.68 1.67
C GLY A 192 16.65 -15.00 1.45
N ALA A 193 15.34 -14.90 1.23
CA ALA A 193 14.41 -16.02 1.20
C ALA A 193 13.77 -16.14 -0.19
N PRO A 194 14.45 -16.79 -1.15
CA PRO A 194 13.89 -17.00 -2.47
C PRO A 194 12.58 -17.79 -2.33
N ASP A 195 11.50 -17.28 -2.91
CA ASP A 195 10.13 -17.80 -2.85
C ASP A 195 9.29 -17.38 -1.65
N PHE A 196 9.73 -16.36 -0.88
CA PHE A 196 8.86 -15.68 0.08
C PHE A 196 7.57 -15.19 -0.58
N SER A 197 6.42 -15.77 -0.22
CA SER A 197 5.11 -15.23 -0.60
C SER A 197 4.12 -15.27 0.56
N ILE A 198 3.69 -14.07 0.95
CA ILE A 198 2.63 -13.82 1.92
C ILE A 198 1.36 -13.39 1.20
N LEU A 199 1.49 -12.57 0.15
CA LEU A 199 0.36 -11.94 -0.53
C LEU A 199 -0.49 -12.94 -1.32
N GLU A 200 0.12 -14.00 -1.87
CA GLU A 200 -0.62 -15.09 -2.53
C GLU A 200 -1.66 -15.72 -1.58
N LYS A 201 -1.28 -15.91 -0.32
CA LYS A 201 -2.11 -16.58 0.71
C LYS A 201 -3.26 -15.72 1.22
N VAL A 202 -3.26 -14.44 0.88
CA VAL A 202 -4.25 -13.45 1.30
C VAL A 202 -4.97 -12.83 0.12
N THR A 203 -4.89 -13.45 -1.06
CA THR A 203 -5.77 -13.14 -2.19
C THR A 203 -7.24 -13.40 -1.81
N PRO A 204 -8.20 -12.68 -2.41
CA PRO A 204 -9.61 -12.86 -2.13
C PRO A 204 -10.09 -14.25 -2.56
N GLN A 205 -11.09 -14.78 -1.86
CA GLN A 205 -11.61 -16.12 -2.10
C GLN A 205 -13.13 -16.11 -2.26
N ALA A 206 -13.65 -16.97 -3.12
CA ALA A 206 -15.09 -17.18 -3.22
C ALA A 206 -15.61 -17.81 -1.91
N THR A 207 -16.69 -17.25 -1.36
CA THR A 207 -17.39 -17.82 -0.20
C THR A 207 -18.64 -18.54 -0.66
N GLY A 208 -18.77 -19.82 -0.33
CA GLY A 208 -19.99 -20.60 -0.62
C GLY A 208 -21.25 -20.13 0.12
N LYS A 209 -21.18 -19.04 0.91
CA LYS A 209 -22.30 -18.49 1.67
C LYS A 209 -22.90 -17.28 0.95
N LYS A 210 -24.13 -17.43 0.46
CA LYS A 210 -24.89 -16.42 -0.30
C LYS A 210 -25.07 -15.07 0.42
N SER A 211 -24.97 -15.01 1.75
CA SER A 211 -25.33 -13.82 2.55
C SER A 211 -24.24 -12.73 2.68
N SER A 212 -23.00 -12.96 2.23
CA SER A 212 -21.91 -11.96 2.23
C SER A 212 -21.61 -11.37 0.85
N GLY A 213 -22.39 -11.74 -0.17
CA GLY A 213 -22.08 -11.39 -1.56
C GLY A 213 -20.90 -12.19 -2.11
N GLY A 214 -20.73 -13.44 -1.68
CA GLY A 214 -19.87 -14.43 -2.34
C GLY A 214 -18.35 -14.20 -2.24
N LEU A 215 -17.87 -13.16 -1.56
CA LEU A 215 -16.45 -12.78 -1.54
C LEU A 215 -15.89 -12.72 -0.11
N SER A 216 -14.79 -13.42 0.14
CA SER A 216 -13.90 -13.21 1.29
C SER A 216 -12.81 -12.25 0.84
N LEU A 217 -12.75 -11.08 1.49
CA LEU A 217 -11.78 -10.04 1.17
C LEU A 217 -10.37 -10.43 1.62
N SER A 218 -9.35 -9.78 1.07
CA SER A 218 -7.95 -10.01 1.46
C SER A 218 -7.68 -9.77 2.94
N SER A 219 -8.31 -8.76 3.54
CA SER A 219 -8.26 -8.52 4.99
C SER A 219 -8.84 -9.69 5.80
N GLU A 220 -9.93 -10.31 5.34
CA GLU A 220 -10.51 -11.48 5.98
C GLU A 220 -9.60 -12.70 5.83
N CYS A 221 -9.05 -12.93 4.63
CA CYS A 221 -8.10 -14.01 4.38
C CYS A 221 -6.84 -13.88 5.27
N MET A 222 -6.28 -12.66 5.40
CA MET A 222 -5.16 -12.38 6.30
C MET A 222 -5.51 -12.67 7.77
N LEU A 223 -6.68 -12.24 8.23
CA LEU A 223 -7.11 -12.44 9.61
C LEU A 223 -7.37 -13.91 9.93
N GLU A 224 -7.98 -14.67 9.01
CA GLU A 224 -8.14 -16.13 9.19
C GLU A 224 -6.79 -16.86 9.18
N ALA A 225 -5.84 -16.46 8.30
CA ALA A 225 -4.48 -16.99 8.31
C ALA A 225 -3.73 -16.69 9.62
N PHE A 226 -3.85 -15.45 10.11
CA PHE A 226 -3.29 -15.02 11.40
C PHE A 226 -3.85 -15.85 12.55
N LYS A 227 -5.18 -16.00 12.61
CA LYS A 227 -5.86 -16.81 13.62
C LYS A 227 -5.44 -18.27 13.55
N ALA A 228 -5.32 -18.84 12.35
CA ALA A 228 -4.84 -20.21 12.17
C ALA A 228 -3.42 -20.39 12.72
N ARG A 229 -2.52 -19.44 12.45
CA ARG A 229 -1.15 -19.45 13.00
C ARG A 229 -1.15 -19.33 14.53
N TRP A 230 -1.88 -18.37 15.07
CA TRP A 230 -2.03 -18.21 16.52
C TRP A 230 -2.59 -19.48 17.19
N SER A 231 -3.57 -20.14 16.57
CA SER A 231 -4.14 -21.38 17.11
C SER A 231 -3.13 -22.54 17.11
N LYS A 232 -2.25 -22.62 16.10
CA LYS A 232 -1.17 -23.61 16.07
C LYS A 232 -0.16 -23.35 17.18
N ASP A 233 0.21 -22.10 17.40
CA ASP A 233 1.11 -21.67 18.48
C ASP A 233 0.49 -21.94 19.87
N ASN A 234 -0.84 -22.06 19.96
CA ASN A 234 -1.62 -22.27 21.19
C ASN A 234 -2.40 -23.58 21.17
N ALA A 235 -1.70 -24.71 20.98
CA ALA A 235 -2.22 -26.06 20.72
C ALA A 235 -3.36 -26.58 21.64
N LYS A 236 -3.63 -25.95 22.78
CA LYS A 236 -4.73 -26.29 23.70
C LYS A 236 -6.07 -25.63 23.36
N ARG A 237 -6.15 -24.74 22.36
CA ARG A 237 -7.36 -23.94 22.06
C ARG A 237 -7.99 -24.33 20.73
N LYS A 238 -9.34 -24.35 20.67
CA LYS A 238 -10.13 -24.73 19.50
C LYS A 238 -10.14 -23.69 18.36
N GLY A 239 -9.16 -22.78 18.32
CA GLY A 239 -9.04 -21.76 17.29
C GLY A 239 -10.29 -20.87 17.15
N LYS A 240 -11.04 -20.59 18.21
CA LYS A 240 -12.23 -19.72 18.13
C LYS A 240 -11.81 -18.24 18.13
N TRP A 241 -12.54 -17.42 17.38
CA TRP A 241 -12.35 -15.97 17.33
C TRP A 241 -12.39 -15.31 18.72
N VAL A 242 -13.33 -15.72 19.58
CA VAL A 242 -13.45 -15.17 20.94
C VAL A 242 -12.21 -15.44 21.80
N ASP A 243 -11.55 -16.59 21.61
CA ASP A 243 -10.37 -16.94 22.39
C ASP A 243 -9.16 -16.10 21.97
N LEU A 244 -9.05 -15.79 20.68
CA LEU A 244 -8.07 -14.85 20.14
C LEU A 244 -8.31 -13.45 20.70
N TYR A 245 -9.56 -12.96 20.67
CA TYR A 245 -9.90 -11.62 21.18
C TYR A 245 -9.57 -11.48 22.67
N ARG A 246 -9.85 -12.51 23.48
CA ARG A 246 -9.49 -12.52 24.90
C ARG A 246 -7.98 -12.40 25.10
N ASP A 247 -7.18 -13.08 24.29
CA ASP A 247 -5.72 -13.01 24.41
C ASP A 247 -5.17 -11.65 24.00
N ILE A 248 -5.73 -11.03 22.97
CA ILE A 248 -5.37 -9.66 22.57
C ILE A 248 -5.63 -8.70 23.74
N VAL A 249 -6.84 -8.73 24.32
CA VAL A 249 -7.19 -7.83 25.43
C VAL A 249 -6.30 -8.09 26.65
N ARG A 250 -6.07 -9.36 27.02
CA ARG A 250 -5.15 -9.69 28.13
C ARG A 250 -3.74 -9.18 27.90
N LYS A 251 -3.24 -9.24 26.67
CA LYS A 251 -1.91 -8.74 26.33
C LYS A 251 -1.85 -7.23 26.43
N ARG A 252 -2.85 -6.52 25.91
CA ARG A 252 -2.98 -5.07 26.05
C ARG A 252 -3.05 -4.61 27.50
N LEU A 253 -3.89 -5.22 28.33
CA LEU A 253 -4.02 -4.89 29.75
C LEU A 253 -2.74 -5.12 30.55
N LYS A 254 -1.86 -6.02 30.10
CA LYS A 254 -0.58 -6.30 30.75
C LYS A 254 0.55 -5.43 30.23
N ASP A 255 0.36 -4.74 29.11
CA ASP A 255 1.37 -3.91 28.49
C ASP A 255 1.21 -2.45 28.95
N PRO A 256 2.19 -1.90 29.69
CA PRO A 256 2.09 -0.56 30.26
C PRO A 256 2.06 0.55 29.20
N ASP A 257 2.46 0.27 27.96
CA ASP A 257 2.66 1.27 26.91
C ASP A 257 1.39 1.48 26.03
N ILE A 258 0.28 0.79 26.32
CA ILE A 258 -0.96 0.86 25.50
C ILE A 258 -2.09 1.60 26.21
N ASP A 259 -2.59 1.06 27.34
CA ASP A 259 -3.86 1.47 27.95
C ASP A 259 -3.68 1.94 29.42
N GLY A 260 -2.46 2.31 29.82
CA GLY A 260 -2.13 2.78 31.17
C GLY A 260 -1.42 1.74 32.05
N PRO A 261 -1.42 1.87 33.38
CA PRO A 261 -0.64 1.00 34.25
C PRO A 261 -1.05 -0.47 34.10
N SER A 262 -0.06 -1.35 33.96
CA SER A 262 -0.29 -2.77 33.72
C SER A 262 -1.17 -3.39 34.82
N VAL A 263 -2.19 -4.11 34.40
CA VAL A 263 -3.10 -4.81 35.31
C VAL A 263 -2.37 -5.99 35.96
N LYS A 264 -2.43 -6.07 37.30
CA LYS A 264 -1.75 -7.11 38.09
C LYS A 264 -2.27 -8.51 37.75
N ALA A 265 -1.38 -9.49 37.81
CA ALA A 265 -1.73 -10.90 37.64
C ALA A 265 -2.80 -11.33 38.65
N GLY A 266 -3.88 -11.97 38.17
CA GLY A 266 -4.98 -12.46 39.00
C GLY A 266 -6.19 -11.52 39.12
N SER A 267 -6.18 -10.35 38.49
CA SER A 267 -7.36 -9.48 38.44
C SER A 267 -8.52 -10.12 37.67
N ALA A 268 -9.75 -9.78 38.06
CA ALA A 268 -10.97 -10.26 37.39
C ALA A 268 -10.99 -9.88 35.89
N GLU A 269 -10.45 -8.70 35.56
CA GLU A 269 -10.33 -8.18 34.19
C GLU A 269 -9.48 -9.08 33.27
N LEU A 270 -8.53 -9.83 33.84
CA LEU A 270 -7.72 -10.78 33.07
C LEU A 270 -8.38 -12.17 32.95
N VAL A 271 -9.34 -12.51 33.81
CA VAL A 271 -10.02 -13.81 33.81
C VAL A 271 -10.98 -13.90 32.62
N ASP A 272 -11.90 -12.94 32.47
CA ASP A 272 -12.79 -12.82 31.32
C ASP A 272 -12.87 -11.36 30.85
N PRO A 273 -11.90 -10.91 30.05
CA PRO A 273 -11.87 -9.52 29.58
C PRO A 273 -13.03 -9.21 28.62
N ASP A 274 -13.50 -7.97 28.61
CA ASP A 274 -14.44 -7.50 27.58
C ASP A 274 -13.75 -7.49 26.21
N THR A 275 -14.33 -8.23 25.27
CA THR A 275 -13.82 -8.37 23.89
C THR A 275 -14.61 -7.56 22.87
N CYS A 276 -15.63 -6.80 23.29
CA CYS A 276 -16.58 -6.14 22.39
C CYS A 276 -15.90 -5.17 21.41
N ALA A 277 -14.95 -4.36 21.90
CA ALA A 277 -14.21 -3.40 21.07
C ALA A 277 -13.36 -4.11 20.00
N ILE A 278 -12.58 -5.12 20.40
CA ILE A 278 -11.74 -5.91 19.49
C ILE A 278 -12.60 -6.64 18.46
N LYS A 279 -13.67 -7.30 18.91
CA LYS A 279 -14.61 -8.00 18.03
C LYS A 279 -15.20 -7.06 16.98
N LYS A 280 -15.70 -5.89 17.37
CA LYS A 280 -16.25 -4.89 16.43
C LYS A 280 -15.21 -4.42 15.43
N ARG A 281 -13.95 -4.21 15.85
CA ARG A 281 -12.87 -3.80 14.94
C ARG A 281 -12.56 -4.88 13.91
N PHE A 282 -12.39 -6.13 14.35
CA PHE A 282 -12.15 -7.26 13.45
C PHE A 282 -13.32 -7.49 12.48
N GLU A 283 -14.57 -7.33 12.94
CA GLU A 283 -15.74 -7.39 12.06
C GLU A 283 -15.74 -6.30 10.99
N ARG A 284 -15.30 -5.07 11.32
CA ARG A 284 -15.15 -3.99 10.33
C ARG A 284 -14.06 -4.31 9.30
N TRP A 285 -12.91 -4.83 9.75
CA TRP A 285 -11.83 -5.27 8.86
C TRP A 285 -12.24 -6.37 7.91
N ARG A 286 -12.84 -7.45 8.43
CA ARG A 286 -13.29 -8.58 7.60
C ARG A 286 -14.32 -8.18 6.55
N LYS A 287 -15.18 -7.20 6.86
CA LYS A 287 -16.20 -6.68 5.94
C LYS A 287 -15.67 -5.59 5.00
N GLY A 288 -14.39 -5.23 5.07
CA GLY A 288 -13.80 -4.15 4.27
C GLY A 288 -14.37 -2.76 4.62
N LYS A 289 -15.09 -2.61 5.73
CA LYS A 289 -15.65 -1.32 6.19
C LYS A 289 -14.58 -0.41 6.78
N GLN A 290 -13.45 -0.99 7.15
CA GLN A 290 -12.28 -0.32 7.67
C GLN A 290 -11.05 -1.09 7.16
N LEU A 291 -10.02 -0.38 6.73
CA LEU A 291 -8.72 -0.96 6.42
C LEU A 291 -7.85 -1.01 7.69
N PHE A 292 -6.79 -1.81 7.71
CA PHE A 292 -5.85 -1.84 8.83
C PHE A 292 -5.13 -0.50 8.95
N SER A 293 -4.97 0.02 10.17
CA SER A 293 -3.96 1.04 10.44
C SER A 293 -2.73 0.37 11.04
N MET A 294 -1.55 0.97 10.85
CA MET A 294 -0.31 0.50 11.46
C MET A 294 -0.46 0.35 12.99
N GLU A 295 -1.07 1.35 13.61
CA GLU A 295 -1.35 1.38 15.04
C GLU A 295 -2.23 0.21 15.50
N ASP A 296 -3.31 -0.05 14.79
CA ASP A 296 -4.22 -1.14 15.15
C ASP A 296 -3.55 -2.52 14.94
N VAL A 297 -2.73 -2.68 13.90
CA VAL A 297 -1.95 -3.91 13.68
C VAL A 297 -0.97 -4.13 14.84
N ARG A 298 -0.29 -3.09 15.31
CA ARG A 298 0.61 -3.15 16.46
C ARG A 298 -0.14 -3.56 17.73
N LYS A 299 -1.23 -2.84 18.04
CA LYS A 299 -2.03 -3.03 19.28
C LYS A 299 -2.83 -4.31 19.33
N ASP A 300 -3.32 -4.80 18.19
CA ASP A 300 -4.27 -5.90 18.17
C ASP A 300 -3.71 -7.20 17.54
N LEU A 301 -2.64 -7.15 16.73
CA LEU A 301 -2.03 -8.35 16.14
C LEU A 301 -0.63 -8.63 16.71
N LEU A 302 0.29 -7.67 16.65
CA LEU A 302 1.68 -7.90 17.07
C LEU A 302 1.87 -8.05 18.58
N ILE A 303 0.99 -7.44 19.39
CA ILE A 303 1.04 -7.52 20.85
C ILE A 303 0.97 -8.96 21.38
N LEU A 304 0.47 -9.90 20.57
CA LEU A 304 0.41 -11.31 20.91
C LEU A 304 1.81 -11.95 20.98
N ARG A 305 2.81 -11.33 20.34
CA ARG A 305 4.17 -11.85 20.19
C ARG A 305 5.23 -10.96 20.82
N TYR A 306 5.03 -9.65 20.78
CA TYR A 306 6.01 -8.65 21.21
C TYR A 306 5.37 -7.67 22.20
N ARG A 307 6.18 -6.95 22.98
CA ARG A 307 5.69 -5.80 23.75
C ARG A 307 5.38 -4.65 22.81
N TYR A 308 4.47 -3.77 23.19
CA TYR A 308 4.03 -2.68 22.32
C TYR A 308 5.19 -1.75 21.89
N ALA A 309 6.07 -1.38 22.82
CA ALA A 309 7.27 -0.59 22.50
C ALA A 309 8.21 -1.28 21.49
N GLU A 310 8.22 -2.62 21.45
CA GLU A 310 9.08 -3.38 20.52
C GLU A 310 8.44 -3.50 19.12
N THR A 311 7.11 -3.37 19.02
CA THR A 311 6.37 -3.54 17.75
C THR A 311 6.77 -2.56 16.65
N GLU A 312 7.32 -1.38 16.99
CA GLU A 312 7.72 -0.36 16.03
C GLU A 312 8.86 -0.82 15.11
N LYS A 313 9.74 -1.69 15.63
CA LYS A 313 10.92 -2.16 14.91
C LYS A 313 10.65 -3.39 14.04
N HIS A 314 9.41 -3.91 14.05
CA HIS A 314 9.10 -5.18 13.41
C HIS A 314 8.58 -5.01 11.98
N HIS A 315 9.44 -5.35 11.01
CA HIS A 315 9.14 -5.29 9.57
C HIS A 315 8.05 -6.27 9.10
N CYS A 316 7.67 -7.26 9.91
CA CYS A 316 6.59 -8.20 9.58
C CYS A 316 5.22 -7.53 9.38
N ILE A 317 5.10 -6.24 9.67
CA ILE A 317 3.90 -5.47 9.38
C ILE A 317 3.82 -5.17 7.88
N ARG A 318 4.92 -4.88 7.19
CA ARG A 318 4.98 -4.30 5.82
C ARG A 318 3.98 -4.87 4.79
N PRO A 319 3.68 -6.19 4.72
CA PRO A 319 2.68 -6.72 3.80
C PRO A 319 1.25 -6.14 3.98
N PHE A 320 0.93 -5.57 5.15
CA PHE A 320 -0.41 -5.01 5.44
C PHE A 320 -0.84 -3.94 4.44
N LEU A 321 0.10 -3.16 3.91
CA LEU A 321 -0.19 -2.12 2.93
C LEU A 321 -0.82 -2.72 1.67
N PHE A 322 -0.25 -3.82 1.18
CA PHE A 322 -0.79 -4.52 0.01
C PHE A 322 -2.05 -5.32 0.33
N VAL A 323 -2.20 -5.84 1.55
CA VAL A 323 -3.49 -6.41 1.99
C VAL A 323 -4.59 -5.35 2.00
N ASN A 324 -4.29 -4.15 2.48
CA ASN A 324 -5.21 -3.02 2.44
C ASN A 324 -5.52 -2.59 1.01
N LEU A 325 -4.51 -2.52 0.15
CA LEU A 325 -4.67 -2.15 -1.25
C LEU A 325 -5.57 -3.17 -1.98
N PHE A 326 -5.32 -4.47 -1.81
CA PHE A 326 -6.17 -5.52 -2.36
C PHE A 326 -7.61 -5.41 -1.85
N THR A 327 -7.77 -5.20 -0.54
CA THR A 327 -9.09 -5.04 0.10
C THR A 327 -9.83 -3.81 -0.42
N LEU A 328 -9.13 -2.68 -0.57
CA LEU A 328 -9.67 -1.44 -1.12
C LEU A 328 -10.16 -1.66 -2.55
N THR A 329 -9.31 -2.24 -3.41
CA THR A 329 -9.68 -2.59 -4.79
C THR A 329 -10.92 -3.49 -4.82
N GLN A 330 -10.97 -4.54 -4.01
CA GLN A 330 -12.12 -5.46 -3.96
C GLN A 330 -13.42 -4.77 -3.54
N VAL A 331 -13.37 -3.89 -2.54
CA VAL A 331 -14.53 -3.12 -2.07
C VAL A 331 -15.02 -2.16 -3.15
N GLU A 332 -14.11 -1.40 -3.76
CA GLU A 332 -14.46 -0.45 -4.83
C GLU A 332 -15.08 -1.16 -6.04
N LEU A 333 -14.47 -2.24 -6.52
CA LEU A 333 -15.01 -3.01 -7.65
C LEU A 333 -16.40 -3.57 -7.35
N LYS A 334 -16.62 -4.08 -6.13
CA LYS A 334 -17.94 -4.54 -5.69
C LYS A 334 -18.97 -3.41 -5.65
N ASN A 335 -18.58 -2.23 -5.18
CA ASN A 335 -19.46 -1.04 -5.17
C ASN A 335 -19.83 -0.60 -6.60
N HIS A 336 -18.97 -0.85 -7.58
CA HIS A 336 -19.21 -0.59 -9.00
C HIS A 336 -19.92 -1.74 -9.74
N GLY A 337 -20.41 -2.75 -9.01
CA GLY A 337 -21.21 -3.84 -9.58
C GLY A 337 -20.41 -4.97 -10.23
N VAL A 338 -19.10 -5.02 -10.04
CA VAL A 338 -18.26 -6.13 -10.53
C VAL A 338 -18.57 -7.40 -9.75
N ALA A 339 -18.74 -8.52 -10.46
CA ALA A 339 -19.05 -9.80 -9.86
C ALA A 339 -17.89 -10.32 -9.00
N ALA A 340 -18.21 -10.95 -7.87
CA ALA A 340 -17.22 -11.54 -6.96
C ALA A 340 -16.34 -12.58 -7.67
N ASP A 341 -16.92 -13.40 -8.55
CA ASP A 341 -16.20 -14.44 -9.28
C ASP A 341 -15.13 -13.84 -10.21
N THR A 342 -15.45 -12.75 -10.91
CA THR A 342 -14.48 -12.02 -11.74
C THR A 342 -13.32 -11.48 -10.91
N ILE A 343 -13.59 -10.93 -9.72
CA ILE A 343 -12.54 -10.43 -8.82
C ILE A 343 -11.64 -11.59 -8.38
N VAL A 344 -12.23 -12.71 -7.94
CA VAL A 344 -11.47 -13.88 -7.48
C VAL A 344 -10.65 -14.50 -8.61
N GLU A 345 -11.24 -14.63 -9.80
CA GLU A 345 -10.56 -15.15 -10.99
C GLU A 345 -9.33 -14.31 -11.33
N GLU A 346 -9.46 -12.99 -11.42
CA GLU A 346 -8.34 -12.11 -11.75
C GLU A 346 -7.24 -12.17 -10.68
N PHE A 347 -7.59 -12.12 -9.39
CA PHE A 347 -6.60 -12.25 -8.31
C PHE A 347 -5.91 -13.62 -8.25
N SER A 348 -6.54 -14.68 -8.80
CA SER A 348 -5.93 -16.02 -8.84
C SER A 348 -4.66 -16.07 -9.70
N HIS A 349 -4.46 -15.09 -10.59
CA HIS A 349 -3.28 -14.98 -11.42
C HIS A 349 -2.07 -14.36 -10.72
N TYR A 350 -2.16 -14.01 -9.43
CA TYR A 350 -1.09 -13.34 -8.69
C TYR A 350 0.28 -14.03 -8.83
N GLN A 351 0.32 -15.36 -8.80
CA GLN A 351 1.57 -16.10 -8.92
C GLN A 351 2.26 -15.92 -10.29
N SER A 352 1.48 -15.70 -11.36
CA SER A 352 2.02 -15.37 -12.68
C SER A 352 2.71 -14.00 -12.68
N TYR A 353 2.20 -13.02 -11.92
CA TYR A 353 2.85 -11.71 -11.75
C TYR A 353 4.16 -11.81 -10.97
N LYS A 354 4.17 -12.61 -9.91
CA LYS A 354 5.39 -12.89 -9.15
C LYS A 354 6.48 -13.49 -10.04
N GLN A 355 6.15 -14.51 -10.82
CA GLN A 355 7.08 -15.13 -11.77
C GLN A 355 7.54 -14.16 -12.85
N LEU A 356 6.64 -13.32 -13.38
CA LEU A 356 6.96 -12.30 -14.37
C LEU A 356 7.99 -11.31 -13.84
N VAL A 357 7.76 -10.75 -12.65
CA VAL A 357 8.67 -9.80 -11.99
C VAL A 357 10.03 -10.44 -11.72
N LYS A 358 10.06 -11.64 -11.11
CA LYS A 358 11.33 -12.36 -10.83
C LYS A 358 12.13 -12.62 -12.10
N LYS A 359 11.48 -13.06 -13.18
CA LYS A 359 12.14 -13.31 -14.47
C LYS A 359 12.72 -12.03 -15.06
N ARG A 360 11.98 -10.92 -15.00
CA ARG A 360 12.42 -9.61 -15.50
C ARG A 360 13.58 -9.06 -14.67
N PHE A 361 13.53 -9.22 -13.35
CA PHE A 361 14.60 -8.83 -12.45
C PHE A 361 15.88 -9.62 -12.71
N ALA A 362 15.79 -10.96 -12.81
CA ALA A 362 16.94 -11.80 -13.13
C ALA A 362 17.58 -11.45 -14.48
N TYR A 363 16.76 -11.09 -15.49
CA TYR A 363 17.27 -10.59 -16.77
C TYR A 363 17.95 -9.22 -16.59
N PHE A 364 17.32 -8.29 -15.85
CA PHE A 364 17.88 -6.97 -15.58
C PHE A 364 19.22 -7.06 -14.85
N GLN A 365 19.38 -7.95 -13.87
CA GLN A 365 20.67 -8.17 -13.19
C GLN A 365 21.79 -8.62 -14.15
N GLN A 366 21.46 -9.25 -15.27
CA GLN A 366 22.44 -9.72 -16.26
C GLN A 366 22.74 -8.65 -17.32
N THR A 367 21.77 -7.80 -17.66
CA THR A 367 21.87 -6.92 -18.84
C THR A 367 21.73 -5.44 -18.54
N HIS A 368 21.34 -5.07 -17.32
CA HIS A 368 20.93 -3.72 -16.93
C HIS A 368 19.87 -3.10 -17.86
N GLN A 369 19.00 -3.95 -18.43
CA GLN A 369 17.95 -3.54 -19.37
C GLN A 369 16.63 -4.22 -19.02
N LEU A 370 15.52 -3.49 -19.17
CA LEU A 370 14.19 -4.08 -19.06
C LEU A 370 13.86 -4.85 -20.34
N LYS A 371 13.46 -6.11 -20.19
CA LYS A 371 13.04 -6.94 -21.33
C LYS A 371 11.65 -6.52 -21.81
N TYR A 372 11.57 -6.09 -23.07
CA TYR A 372 10.31 -5.94 -23.78
C TYR A 372 9.76 -7.29 -24.25
#